data_AF-A0A1S1Q379-F1
#
_entry.id   AF-A0A1S1Q379-F1
#
_cell.length_a   1.000
_cell.length_b   1.000
_cell.length_c   1.000
_cell.angle_alpha   90.00
_cell.angle_beta   90.00
_cell.angle_gamma   90.00
#
_symmetry.space_group_name_H-M   'P 1'
#
loop_
_entity.id
_entity.type
_entity.pdbx_description
1 polymer ?
#
loop_
_entity_poly.entity_id
_entity_poly.type
_entity_poly.pdbx_seq_one_letter_code
_entity_poly.pdbx_strand_id
1 'polypeptide(L)'
;MVNFRAHEVNTGSAAGARADFEQMIAQLVDVFHPGARQVSANPGDGGIDVFHGRLDDRIVVWQSKYFMPQVAQAHHGQIRKSFASAQKNARAHGYRIDEWILCVPSSMDHPTTLWWDGWRRVQQAETSTKIDIWDETGLRSLLAKPPAAAVLAAYYPPPGGPRPPSPGAELGITVPPADAGAGALTPPRSVDRRPHAGETIRIAGCQCLLYGDPQEWRGGDAWVLRTGAAMVMSTPTRPAMFRQVLIRRPDPEAEAHAAAIDTQLRLLGRIGGRNGLPRLVDGRVGSTEAAVISVRPAGRTWREVFGPVNPARARPLDRVTATALLTVATRTAGVLSRLHETGHSHRALTPDGVTLPGPGDRPLIRDVGLAAVPRRPGEGPAEYRAPEQERLGFHGPEVGFRTDVYRLAAMIYHCLTGRPPAPGRSMPLRAFGLDVPDELEDALQAALDPDPARRPSRPDLLTPALRAGARHLARSVR
;
A
#
# COMPACT_ATOMS: atom_id res chain seq x y z
N MET A 1 -0.70 9.25 -5.53
CA MET A 1 0.43 10.07 -5.98
C MET A 1 1.54 9.12 -6.39
N VAL A 2 2.03 9.20 -7.64
CA VAL A 2 3.13 8.35 -8.14
C VAL A 2 4.36 8.53 -7.24
N ASN A 3 5.11 7.49 -6.91
CA ASN A 3 6.37 7.64 -6.20
C ASN A 3 7.41 6.77 -6.91
N PHE A 4 8.37 7.40 -7.58
CA PHE A 4 9.37 6.69 -8.37
C PHE A 4 10.34 5.85 -7.53
N ARG A 5 10.38 6.01 -6.19
CA ARG A 5 11.04 5.04 -5.28
C ARG A 5 10.35 3.67 -5.29
N ALA A 6 9.12 3.56 -5.81
CA ALA A 6 8.43 2.29 -5.96
C ALA A 6 9.28 1.29 -6.76
N HIS A 7 10.11 1.71 -7.72
CA HIS A 7 10.99 0.81 -8.47
C HIS A 7 12.06 0.12 -7.60
N GLU A 8 12.62 0.81 -6.60
CA GLU A 8 13.53 0.20 -5.60
C GLU A 8 12.80 -0.78 -4.69
N VAL A 9 11.56 -0.44 -4.31
CA VAL A 9 10.72 -1.28 -3.47
C VAL A 9 10.26 -2.54 -4.22
N ASN A 10 9.89 -2.39 -5.50
CA ASN A 10 9.36 -3.46 -6.35
C ASN A 10 10.42 -4.52 -6.67
N THR A 11 11.69 -4.12 -6.78
CA THR A 11 12.77 -5.00 -7.23
C THR A 11 13.77 -5.37 -6.13
N GLY A 12 13.70 -4.71 -4.97
CA GLY A 12 14.56 -4.97 -3.82
C GLY A 12 16.02 -4.55 -4.00
N SER A 13 16.38 -3.89 -5.10
CA SER A 13 17.77 -3.43 -5.35
C SER A 13 17.82 -2.20 -6.26
N ALA A 14 18.87 -1.39 -6.13
CA ALA A 14 19.08 -0.21 -7.00
C ALA A 14 19.37 -0.59 -8.47
N ALA A 15 19.94 -1.78 -8.71
CA ALA A 15 20.16 -2.31 -10.06
C ALA A 15 18.85 -2.79 -10.70
N GLY A 16 17.99 -3.47 -9.93
CA GLY A 16 16.65 -3.85 -10.35
C GLY A 16 15.76 -2.63 -10.60
N ALA A 17 15.87 -1.59 -9.76
CA ALA A 17 15.11 -0.35 -9.92
C ALA A 17 15.40 0.36 -11.23
N ARG A 18 16.67 0.33 -11.68
CA ARG A 18 17.09 0.86 -12.98
C ARG A 18 16.39 0.14 -14.12
N ALA A 19 16.40 -1.19 -14.11
CA ALA A 19 15.75 -2.01 -15.14
C ALA A 19 14.22 -1.87 -15.13
N ASP A 20 13.59 -1.80 -13.95
CA ASP A 20 12.13 -1.65 -13.80
C ASP A 20 11.67 -0.26 -14.25
N PHE A 21 12.44 0.79 -13.95
CA PHE A 21 12.18 2.15 -14.43
C PHE A 21 12.37 2.27 -15.95
N GLU A 22 13.41 1.64 -16.49
CA GLU A 22 13.64 1.59 -17.93
C GLU A 22 12.47 0.91 -18.66
N GLN A 23 11.98 -0.22 -18.14
CA GLN A 23 10.83 -0.92 -18.72
C GLN A 23 9.55 -0.08 -18.65
N MET A 24 9.36 0.70 -17.58
CA MET A 24 8.24 1.65 -17.48
C MET A 24 8.34 2.76 -18.53
N ILE A 25 9.52 3.34 -18.75
CA ILE A 25 9.73 4.36 -19.79
C ILE A 25 9.46 3.78 -21.18
N ALA A 26 9.90 2.55 -21.46
CA ALA A 26 9.62 1.87 -22.72
C ALA A 26 8.11 1.79 -23.02
N GLN A 27 7.33 1.32 -22.05
CA GLN A 27 5.87 1.21 -22.19
C GLN A 27 5.21 2.60 -22.29
N LEU A 28 5.75 3.60 -21.58
CA LEU A 28 5.23 4.96 -21.65
C LEU A 28 5.45 5.60 -23.03
N VAL A 29 6.63 5.36 -23.63
CA VAL A 29 6.96 5.85 -24.97
C VAL A 29 6.08 5.17 -26.02
N ASP A 30 5.89 3.85 -25.95
CA ASP A 30 5.02 3.11 -26.88
C ASP A 30 3.57 3.64 -26.87
N VAL A 31 3.05 3.97 -25.69
CA VAL A 31 1.70 4.53 -25.52
C VAL A 31 1.52 5.89 -26.23
N PHE A 32 2.52 6.77 -26.15
CA PHE A 32 2.40 8.13 -26.73
C PHE A 32 2.98 8.25 -28.14
N HIS A 33 3.84 7.31 -28.53
CA HIS A 33 4.51 7.27 -29.82
C HIS A 33 4.45 5.85 -30.40
N PRO A 34 3.23 5.35 -30.74
CA PRO A 34 3.06 4.01 -31.28
C PRO A 34 3.85 3.86 -32.58
N GLY A 35 4.78 2.90 -32.61
CA GLY A 35 5.78 2.73 -33.68
C GLY A 35 7.22 3.01 -33.26
N ALA A 36 7.44 3.49 -32.03
CA ALA A 36 8.77 3.49 -31.41
C ALA A 36 9.24 2.05 -31.13
N ARG A 37 10.35 1.64 -31.74
CA ARG A 37 10.94 0.31 -31.53
C ARG A 37 12.04 0.38 -30.48
N GLN A 38 11.97 -0.54 -29.52
CA GLN A 38 13.06 -0.78 -28.56
C GLN A 38 14.19 -1.53 -29.28
N VAL A 39 15.37 -0.93 -29.36
CA VAL A 39 16.57 -1.59 -29.86
C VAL A 39 17.44 -1.95 -28.66
N SER A 40 17.57 -3.23 -28.35
CA SER A 40 18.45 -3.70 -27.29
C SER A 40 19.91 -3.42 -27.66
N ALA A 41 20.68 -2.79 -26.79
CA ALA A 41 22.09 -2.57 -27.03
C ALA A 41 22.87 -3.90 -27.10
N ASN A 42 23.80 -4.01 -28.06
CA ASN A 42 24.79 -5.08 -28.06
C ASN A 42 25.74 -4.92 -26.85
N PRO A 43 26.18 -6.03 -26.21
CA PRO A 43 27.03 -5.98 -25.03
C PRO A 43 28.42 -5.45 -25.41
N GLY A 44 28.65 -4.16 -25.19
CA GLY A 44 29.90 -3.46 -25.50
C GLY A 44 29.74 -1.94 -25.61
N ASP A 45 28.55 -1.46 -25.98
CA ASP A 45 28.26 -0.03 -26.11
C ASP A 45 27.55 0.50 -24.85
N GLY A 46 28.29 0.65 -23.75
CA GLY A 46 28.05 1.68 -22.73
C GLY A 46 26.63 1.94 -22.18
N GLY A 47 25.70 0.98 -22.21
CA GLY A 47 24.34 1.13 -21.68
C GLY A 47 23.54 2.24 -22.38
N ILE A 48 23.49 2.20 -23.71
CA ILE A 48 22.60 3.06 -24.50
C ILE A 48 21.35 2.28 -24.91
N ASP A 49 20.32 2.33 -24.09
CA ASP A 49 19.00 1.81 -24.47
C ASP A 49 18.28 2.92 -25.23
N VAL A 50 18.41 2.87 -26.56
CA VAL A 50 17.87 3.86 -27.50
C VAL A 50 16.52 3.35 -28.01
N PHE A 51 15.46 4.12 -27.75
CA PHE A 51 14.17 3.93 -28.42
C PHE A 51 14.17 4.75 -29.70
N HIS A 52 13.97 4.12 -30.87
CA HIS A 52 13.86 4.82 -32.16
C HIS A 52 12.40 4.88 -32.58
N GLY A 53 11.81 6.08 -32.59
CA GLY A 53 10.58 6.34 -33.33
C GLY A 53 10.92 6.65 -34.79
N ARG A 54 10.31 5.95 -35.75
CA ARG A 54 10.31 6.38 -37.16
C ARG A 54 8.98 7.09 -37.43
N LEU A 55 8.90 8.37 -37.03
CA LEU A 55 7.84 9.26 -37.49
C LEU A 55 8.40 10.05 -38.68
N ASP A 56 7.93 9.78 -39.89
CA ASP A 56 8.16 10.60 -41.09
C ASP A 56 9.60 11.13 -41.27
N ASP A 57 10.57 10.22 -41.40
CA ASP A 57 12.01 10.48 -41.60
C ASP A 57 12.75 11.22 -40.47
N ARG A 58 12.15 11.28 -39.26
CA ARG A 58 12.76 11.90 -38.08
C ARG A 58 13.01 10.89 -36.96
N ILE A 59 14.20 10.93 -36.35
CA ILE A 59 14.57 10.03 -35.24
C ILE A 59 14.57 10.80 -33.92
N VAL A 60 13.73 10.32 -33.01
CA VAL A 60 13.69 10.76 -31.62
C VAL A 60 14.30 9.67 -30.75
N VAL A 61 15.17 10.06 -29.82
CA VAL A 61 15.85 9.19 -28.87
C VAL A 61 15.38 9.50 -27.46
N TRP A 62 14.86 8.48 -26.76
CA TRP A 62 14.62 8.54 -25.32
C TRP A 62 15.71 7.79 -24.58
N GLN A 63 16.28 8.40 -23.55
CA GLN A 63 17.30 7.77 -22.71
C GLN A 63 16.91 7.78 -21.25
N SER A 64 16.81 6.59 -20.64
CA SER A 64 16.45 6.42 -19.24
C SER A 64 17.67 6.46 -18.33
N LYS A 65 17.60 7.25 -17.25
CA LYS A 65 18.58 7.22 -16.16
C LYS A 65 17.89 7.29 -14.80
N TYR A 66 18.12 6.28 -13.97
CA TYR A 66 17.56 6.21 -12.62
C TYR A 66 18.45 6.96 -11.62
N PHE A 67 18.25 8.28 -11.52
CA PHE A 67 18.90 9.13 -10.53
C PHE A 67 17.93 9.39 -9.37
N MET A 68 18.25 8.84 -8.19
CA MET A 68 17.46 9.01 -6.96
C MET A 68 18.39 9.35 -5.80
N PRO A 69 17.93 10.14 -4.81
CA PRO A 69 16.62 10.78 -4.73
C PRO A 69 16.52 12.10 -5.52
N GLN A 70 17.63 12.60 -6.06
CA GLN A 70 17.72 13.90 -6.75
C GLN A 70 18.83 13.86 -7.81
N VAL A 71 18.68 14.64 -8.89
CA VAL A 71 19.77 14.89 -9.83
C VAL A 71 20.69 15.99 -9.28
N ALA A 72 21.93 15.62 -8.96
CA ALA A 72 22.96 16.53 -8.44
C ALA A 72 24.17 16.66 -9.40
N GLN A 73 25.07 17.60 -9.08
CA GLN A 73 26.28 17.90 -9.86
C GLN A 73 27.13 16.66 -10.20
N ALA A 74 27.18 15.66 -9.31
CA ALA A 74 27.90 14.40 -9.54
C ALA A 74 27.42 13.64 -10.79
N HIS A 75 26.17 13.85 -11.23
CA HIS A 75 25.58 13.17 -12.39
C HIS A 75 25.86 13.90 -13.72
N HIS A 76 26.35 15.15 -13.71
CA HIS A 76 26.62 15.94 -14.92
C HIS A 76 27.53 15.21 -15.91
N GLY A 77 28.56 14.53 -15.39
CA GLY A 77 29.50 13.75 -16.21
C GLY A 77 28.83 12.55 -16.89
N GLN A 78 27.88 11.90 -16.23
CA GLN A 78 27.14 10.77 -16.81
C GLN A 78 26.18 11.23 -17.90
N ILE A 79 25.46 12.33 -17.69
CA ILE A 79 24.55 12.94 -18.67
C ILE A 79 25.31 13.31 -19.96
N ARG A 80 26.46 13.99 -19.83
CA ARG A 80 27.29 14.37 -20.98
C ARG A 80 27.76 13.16 -21.78
N LYS A 81 28.24 12.11 -21.09
CA LYS A 81 28.68 10.87 -21.73
C LYS A 81 27.53 10.18 -22.48
N SER A 82 26.34 10.16 -21.88
CA SER A 82 25.14 9.58 -22.47
C SER A 82 24.74 10.29 -23.78
N PHE A 83 24.70 11.62 -23.81
CA PHE A 83 24.40 12.37 -25.03
C PHE A 83 25.48 12.19 -26.11
N ALA A 84 26.76 12.27 -25.74
CA ALA A 84 27.86 12.06 -26.69
C ALA A 84 27.83 10.65 -27.30
N SER A 85 27.43 9.65 -26.52
CA SER A 85 27.29 8.26 -26.96
C SER A 85 26.14 8.10 -27.95
N ALA A 86 24.99 8.73 -27.70
CA ALA A 86 23.87 8.75 -28.65
C ALA A 86 24.26 9.40 -29.99
N GLN A 87 24.94 10.54 -29.95
CA GLN A 87 25.43 11.24 -31.15
C GLN A 87 26.48 10.40 -31.92
N LYS A 88 27.39 9.73 -31.22
CA LYS A 88 28.38 8.83 -31.84
C LYS A 88 27.69 7.67 -32.56
N ASN A 89 26.67 7.07 -31.94
CA ASN A 89 25.89 5.98 -32.53
C ASN A 89 25.15 6.43 -33.80
N ALA A 90 24.52 7.61 -33.76
CA ALA A 90 23.86 8.21 -34.91
C ALA A 90 24.81 8.42 -36.10
N ARG A 91 26.02 8.93 -35.84
CA ARG A 91 27.07 9.09 -36.87
C ARG A 91 27.53 7.75 -37.44
N ALA A 92 27.66 6.73 -36.60
CA ALA A 92 28.13 5.40 -37.02
C ALA A 92 27.15 4.69 -37.96
N HIS A 93 25.84 4.90 -37.77
CA HIS A 93 24.78 4.23 -38.53
C HIS A 93 24.11 5.15 -39.57
N GLY A 94 24.65 6.35 -39.80
CA GLY A 94 24.26 7.22 -40.91
C GLY A 94 22.91 7.92 -40.76
N TYR A 95 22.39 8.06 -39.54
CA TYR A 95 21.13 8.74 -39.27
C TYR A 95 21.31 9.98 -38.37
N ARG A 96 20.37 10.93 -38.40
CA ARG A 96 20.41 12.14 -37.56
C ARG A 96 19.36 12.06 -36.47
N ILE A 97 19.72 12.49 -35.26
CA ILE A 97 18.79 12.60 -34.13
C ILE A 97 18.17 13.99 -34.17
N ASP A 98 16.87 14.06 -34.39
CA ASP A 98 16.12 15.31 -34.39
C ASP A 98 15.74 15.75 -32.97
N GLU A 99 15.48 14.79 -32.09
CA GLU A 99 15.16 15.06 -30.70
C GLU A 99 15.75 14.00 -29.75
N TRP A 100 16.33 14.44 -28.63
CA TRP A 100 16.89 13.61 -27.58
C TRP A 100 16.26 13.99 -26.24
N ILE A 101 15.63 13.02 -25.58
CA ILE A 101 14.84 13.21 -24.36
C ILE A 101 15.48 12.39 -23.24
N LEU A 102 15.91 13.08 -22.18
CA LEU A 102 16.40 12.44 -20.96
C LEU A 102 15.24 12.15 -20.00
N CYS A 103 15.05 10.89 -19.61
CA CYS A 103 14.01 10.49 -18.66
C CYS A 103 14.64 10.20 -17.29
N VAL A 104 14.25 10.98 -16.27
CA VAL A 104 14.76 10.85 -14.89
C VAL A 104 13.63 10.87 -13.86
N PRO A 105 13.65 9.99 -12.83
CA PRO A 105 12.57 9.85 -11.85
C PRO A 105 12.56 10.92 -10.74
N SER A 106 13.47 11.88 -10.76
CA SER A 106 13.64 12.90 -9.73
C SER A 106 13.81 14.30 -10.32
N SER A 107 13.50 15.32 -9.51
CA SER A 107 13.75 16.72 -9.86
C SER A 107 15.23 17.12 -9.70
N MET A 108 15.62 18.19 -10.38
CA MET A 108 16.90 18.88 -10.20
C MET A 108 16.79 19.95 -9.10
N ASP A 109 17.89 20.25 -8.38
CA ASP A 109 17.97 21.48 -7.60
C ASP A 109 18.15 22.71 -8.51
N HIS A 110 17.94 23.90 -7.95
CA HIS A 110 18.05 25.16 -8.69
C HIS A 110 19.41 25.34 -9.41
N PRO A 111 20.58 25.07 -8.79
CA PRO A 111 21.88 25.13 -9.48
C PRO A 111 22.01 24.13 -10.64
N THR A 112 21.52 22.90 -10.49
CA THR A 112 21.57 21.86 -11.53
C THR A 112 20.64 22.20 -12.70
N THR A 113 19.47 22.78 -12.44
CA THR A 113 18.56 23.27 -13.48
C THR A 113 19.20 24.37 -14.33
N LEU A 114 19.87 25.35 -13.69
CA LEU A 114 20.58 26.42 -14.41
C LEU A 114 21.71 25.87 -15.29
N TRP A 115 22.46 24.87 -14.78
CA TRP A 115 23.46 24.17 -15.58
C TRP A 115 22.85 23.42 -16.76
N TRP A 116 21.75 22.69 -16.54
CA TRP A 116 21.05 21.91 -17.57
C TRP A 116 20.60 22.81 -18.72
N ASP A 117 19.94 23.94 -18.41
CA ASP A 117 19.47 24.89 -19.42
C ASP A 117 20.61 25.51 -20.23
N GLY A 118 21.72 25.85 -19.56
CA GLY A 118 22.92 26.34 -20.22
C GLY A 118 23.55 25.30 -21.14
N TRP A 119 23.78 24.08 -20.63
CA TRP A 119 24.36 22.98 -21.39
C TRP A 119 23.49 22.57 -22.58
N ARG A 120 22.17 22.44 -22.37
CA ARG A 120 21.15 22.18 -23.39
C ARG A 120 21.25 23.19 -24.52
N ARG A 121 21.24 24.49 -24.22
CA ARG A 121 21.29 25.55 -25.25
C ARG A 121 22.52 25.45 -26.13
N VAL A 122 23.69 25.22 -25.53
CA VAL A 122 24.96 25.04 -26.26
C VAL A 122 24.89 23.82 -27.17
N GLN A 123 24.48 22.66 -26.64
CA GLN A 123 24.45 21.42 -27.41
C GLN A 123 23.41 21.43 -28.55
N GLN A 124 22.22 22.01 -28.32
CA GLN A 124 21.21 22.15 -29.39
C GLN A 124 21.72 23.04 -30.53
N ALA A 125 22.51 24.07 -30.23
CA ALA A 125 23.10 24.94 -31.24
C ALA A 125 24.23 24.26 -32.03
N GLU A 126 25.02 23.40 -31.36
CA GLU A 126 26.15 22.68 -31.99
C GLU A 126 25.71 21.46 -32.82
N THR A 127 24.67 20.74 -32.39
CA THR A 127 24.29 19.46 -33.03
C THR A 127 22.99 19.54 -33.83
N SER A 128 22.26 20.66 -33.76
CA SER A 128 20.91 20.82 -34.32
C SER A 128 19.89 19.78 -33.85
N THR A 129 20.17 19.11 -32.72
CA THR A 129 19.28 18.13 -32.09
C THR A 129 18.49 18.84 -31.00
N LYS A 130 17.16 18.76 -31.00
CA LYS A 130 16.35 19.24 -29.88
C LYS A 130 16.64 18.38 -28.65
N ILE A 131 16.91 19.00 -27.52
CA ILE A 131 17.19 18.32 -26.25
C ILE A 131 16.05 18.64 -25.30
N ASP A 132 15.45 17.63 -24.68
CA ASP A 132 14.39 17.80 -23.70
C ASP A 132 14.57 16.86 -22.49
N ILE A 133 13.79 17.10 -21.44
CA ILE A 133 13.83 16.29 -20.23
C ILE A 133 12.43 15.93 -19.74
N TRP A 134 12.25 14.66 -19.40
CA TRP A 134 11.12 14.16 -18.64
C TRP A 134 11.60 13.92 -17.22
N ASP A 135 11.48 14.95 -16.39
CA ASP A 135 11.79 14.90 -14.97
C ASP A 135 10.61 14.36 -14.13
N GLU A 136 10.74 14.35 -12.80
CA GLU A 136 9.68 13.88 -11.91
C GLU A 136 8.31 14.51 -12.22
N THR A 137 8.27 15.82 -12.50
CA THR A 137 7.02 16.52 -12.78
C THR A 137 6.47 16.13 -14.16
N GLY A 138 7.33 16.12 -15.18
CA GLY A 138 6.97 15.72 -16.54
C GLY A 138 6.44 14.29 -16.62
N LEU A 139 7.12 13.35 -15.96
CA LEU A 139 6.73 11.94 -15.93
C LEU A 139 5.41 11.73 -15.17
N ARG A 140 5.19 12.42 -14.04
CA ARG A 140 3.91 12.40 -13.33
C ARG A 140 2.77 12.88 -14.20
N SER A 141 2.98 13.98 -14.93
CA SER A 141 1.97 14.52 -15.83
C SER A 141 1.69 13.59 -17.02
N LEU A 142 2.70 12.90 -17.55
CA LEU A 142 2.51 11.90 -18.61
C LEU A 142 1.75 10.66 -18.12
N LEU A 143 2.13 10.13 -16.94
CA LEU A 143 1.48 8.98 -16.33
C LEU A 143 0.03 9.26 -15.88
N ALA A 144 -0.32 10.52 -15.63
CA ALA A 144 -1.68 10.91 -15.29
C ALA A 144 -2.63 10.97 -16.51
N LYS A 145 -2.11 10.92 -17.74
CA LYS A 145 -2.94 10.98 -18.95
C LYS A 145 -3.66 9.62 -19.16
N PRO A 146 -4.91 9.62 -19.67
CA PRO A 146 -5.69 8.39 -19.85
C PRO A 146 -5.01 7.27 -20.66
N PRO A 147 -4.25 7.55 -21.75
CA PRO A 147 -3.54 6.51 -22.49
C PRO A 147 -2.50 5.75 -21.65
N ALA A 148 -1.90 6.41 -20.65
CA ALA A 148 -0.89 5.82 -19.78
C ALA A 148 -1.48 5.08 -18.58
N ALA A 149 -2.81 4.94 -18.47
CA ALA A 149 -3.47 4.33 -17.32
C ALA A 149 -3.02 2.88 -17.06
N ALA A 150 -2.74 2.11 -18.11
CA ALA A 150 -2.22 0.75 -17.99
C ALA A 150 -0.80 0.73 -17.42
N VAL A 151 0.08 1.62 -17.89
CA VAL A 151 1.47 1.76 -17.38
C VAL A 151 1.47 2.27 -15.94
N LEU A 152 0.61 3.24 -15.63
CA LEU A 152 0.41 3.75 -14.28
C LEU A 152 -0.04 2.65 -13.33
N ALA A 153 -1.03 1.83 -13.72
CA ALA A 153 -1.50 0.70 -12.90
C ALA A 153 -0.43 -0.40 -12.75
N ALA A 154 0.42 -0.57 -13.76
CA ALA A 154 1.48 -1.58 -13.76
C ALA A 154 2.59 -1.30 -12.74
N TYR A 155 3.10 -0.07 -12.75
CA TYR A 155 4.26 0.31 -11.95
C TYR A 155 3.90 1.06 -10.67
N TYR A 156 2.73 1.71 -10.63
CA TYR A 156 2.23 2.49 -9.50
C TYR A 156 0.78 2.17 -9.17
N PRO A 157 0.46 0.89 -8.87
CA PRO A 157 -0.89 0.52 -8.50
C PRO A 157 -1.35 1.37 -7.30
N PRO A 158 -2.62 1.83 -7.29
CA PRO A 158 -3.17 2.49 -6.13
C PRO A 158 -3.00 1.57 -4.90
N PRO A 159 -2.82 2.12 -3.69
CA PRO A 159 -2.63 1.29 -2.50
C PRO A 159 -3.80 0.31 -2.36
N GLY A 160 -3.55 -0.97 -2.66
CA GLY A 160 -4.57 -2.03 -2.69
C GLY A 160 -5.07 -2.50 -4.07
N GLY A 161 -4.48 -2.07 -5.19
CA GLY A 161 -4.78 -2.59 -6.54
C GLY A 161 -3.82 -3.71 -7.00
N PRO A 162 -4.24 -4.62 -7.91
CA PRO A 162 -3.39 -5.71 -8.39
C PRO A 162 -2.31 -5.19 -9.35
N ARG A 163 -1.09 -5.73 -9.23
CA ARG A 163 0.04 -5.51 -10.15
C ARG A 163 -0.10 -6.47 -11.35
N PRO A 164 -0.14 -6.01 -12.61
CA PRO A 164 -0.03 -6.86 -13.77
C PRO A 164 1.40 -7.42 -13.90
N PRO A 165 1.58 -8.60 -14.53
CA PRO A 165 2.89 -9.17 -14.75
C PRO A 165 3.70 -8.33 -15.75
N SER A 166 5.03 -8.31 -15.57
CA SER A 166 5.97 -7.71 -16.52
C SER A 166 5.81 -8.38 -17.89
N PRO A 167 5.69 -7.62 -19.00
CA PRO A 167 5.61 -8.20 -20.33
C PRO A 167 7.00 -8.67 -20.76
N GLY A 168 7.22 -9.98 -20.69
CA GLY A 168 8.42 -10.63 -21.17
C GLY A 168 8.17 -12.12 -21.29
N ALA A 169 7.96 -12.59 -22.52
CA ALA A 169 7.59 -13.95 -22.96
C ALA A 169 6.12 -14.30 -22.63
N GLU A 170 5.22 -14.65 -23.55
CA GLU A 170 5.31 -15.26 -24.87
C GLU A 170 4.09 -14.83 -25.72
N LEU A 171 4.32 -14.38 -26.96
CA LEU A 171 3.27 -14.33 -27.99
C LEU A 171 3.21 -15.72 -28.65
N GLY A 172 2.40 -16.61 -28.08
CA GLY A 172 2.06 -17.91 -28.67
C GLY A 172 0.63 -17.89 -29.22
N ILE A 173 0.50 -17.86 -30.54
CA ILE A 173 -0.76 -18.01 -31.27
C ILE A 173 -1.27 -19.44 -31.11
N THR A 174 -2.51 -19.65 -30.68
CA THR A 174 -3.28 -20.87 -31.02
C THR A 174 -4.77 -20.58 -31.24
N VAL A 175 -5.24 -20.98 -32.42
CA VAL A 175 -6.61 -20.96 -32.95
C VAL A 175 -7.50 -21.99 -32.23
N PRO A 176 -8.81 -21.73 -32.01
CA PRO A 176 -9.72 -22.72 -31.40
C PRO A 176 -10.27 -23.70 -32.45
N PRO A 177 -10.53 -24.97 -32.09
CA PRO A 177 -11.54 -25.74 -32.79
C PRO A 177 -12.86 -25.74 -32.01
N ALA A 178 -13.93 -25.69 -32.79
CA ALA A 178 -15.32 -25.74 -32.37
C ALA A 178 -15.79 -27.19 -32.11
N ASP A 179 -16.94 -27.23 -31.42
CA ASP A 179 -18.00 -28.23 -31.45
C ASP A 179 -18.07 -29.39 -30.43
N ALA A 180 -19.15 -29.28 -29.64
CA ALA A 180 -20.22 -30.25 -29.42
C ALA A 180 -20.01 -31.44 -28.45
N GLY A 181 -20.99 -31.58 -27.53
CA GLY A 181 -21.27 -32.85 -26.85
C GLY A 181 -21.84 -32.70 -25.44
N ALA A 182 -23.17 -32.73 -25.33
CA ALA A 182 -23.91 -32.83 -24.08
C ALA A 182 -23.70 -34.19 -23.39
N GLY A 183 -23.65 -34.21 -22.05
CA GLY A 183 -23.72 -35.44 -21.25
C GLY A 183 -23.22 -35.28 -19.82
N ALA A 184 -24.15 -35.44 -18.87
CA ALA A 184 -24.02 -35.58 -17.41
C ALA A 184 -22.61 -35.71 -16.79
N LEU A 185 -22.35 -34.82 -15.82
CA LEU A 185 -21.63 -34.98 -14.55
C LEU A 185 -21.30 -33.54 -14.11
N THR A 186 -21.79 -33.09 -12.96
CA THR A 186 -21.40 -31.77 -12.41
C THR A 186 -19.87 -31.72 -12.37
N PRO A 187 -19.22 -30.92 -13.22
CA PRO A 187 -17.77 -30.98 -13.30
C PRO A 187 -17.20 -30.27 -12.06
N PRO A 188 -16.00 -30.65 -11.58
CA PRO A 188 -15.27 -29.87 -10.59
C PRO A 188 -14.73 -28.58 -11.26
N ARG A 189 -15.63 -27.71 -11.72
CA ARG A 189 -15.31 -26.45 -12.39
C ARG A 189 -15.81 -25.30 -11.53
N SER A 190 -15.01 -24.84 -10.59
CA SER A 190 -15.16 -23.46 -10.06
C SER A 190 -14.09 -23.03 -9.05
N VAL A 191 -13.17 -23.89 -8.60
CA VAL A 191 -12.22 -23.48 -7.55
C VAL A 191 -11.27 -22.38 -8.02
N ASP A 192 -11.02 -22.27 -9.34
CA ASP A 192 -10.13 -21.27 -9.95
C ASP A 192 -10.83 -19.97 -10.36
N ARG A 193 -12.16 -20.00 -10.45
CA ARG A 193 -12.93 -18.79 -10.76
C ARG A 193 -12.83 -17.84 -9.57
N ARG A 194 -12.60 -16.56 -9.87
CA ARG A 194 -12.74 -15.51 -8.87
C ARG A 194 -14.22 -15.46 -8.46
N PRO A 195 -14.54 -15.68 -7.18
CA PRO A 195 -15.92 -15.58 -6.74
C PRO A 195 -16.31 -14.10 -6.65
N HIS A 196 -17.54 -13.78 -7.06
CA HIS A 196 -18.07 -12.42 -7.05
C HIS A 196 -19.04 -12.19 -5.90
N ALA A 197 -19.31 -10.92 -5.61
CA ALA A 197 -20.38 -10.51 -4.71
C ALA A 197 -21.71 -11.22 -5.03
N GLY A 198 -22.41 -11.68 -4.00
CA GLY A 198 -23.67 -12.42 -4.14
C GLY A 198 -23.53 -13.92 -4.42
N GLU A 199 -22.31 -14.44 -4.63
CA GLU A 199 -22.09 -15.88 -4.75
C GLU A 199 -22.01 -16.57 -3.39
N THR A 200 -22.52 -17.80 -3.31
CA THR A 200 -22.30 -18.68 -2.16
C THR A 200 -21.11 -19.60 -2.43
N ILE A 201 -20.09 -19.50 -1.58
CA ILE A 201 -18.89 -20.34 -1.66
C ILE A 201 -18.69 -21.14 -0.37
N ARG A 202 -17.88 -22.21 -0.46
CA ARG A 202 -17.53 -23.01 0.72
C ARG A 202 -16.19 -22.55 1.30
N ILE A 203 -16.21 -22.15 2.57
CA ILE A 203 -15.03 -21.70 3.32
C ILE A 203 -15.00 -22.46 4.63
N ALA A 204 -13.88 -23.10 4.95
CA ALA A 204 -13.76 -23.93 6.15
C ALA A 204 -14.85 -25.01 6.31
N GLY A 205 -15.53 -25.41 5.23
CA GLY A 205 -16.70 -26.31 5.29
C GLY A 205 -18.04 -25.61 5.47
N CYS A 206 -18.06 -24.33 5.84
CA CYS A 206 -19.28 -23.51 5.91
C CYS A 206 -19.73 -23.04 4.52
N GLN A 207 -21.04 -22.95 4.32
CA GLN A 207 -21.64 -22.23 3.19
C GLN A 207 -21.63 -20.73 3.50
N CYS A 208 -21.00 -19.92 2.66
CA CYS A 208 -20.78 -18.49 2.89
C CYS A 208 -21.24 -17.67 1.68
N LEU A 209 -22.26 -16.84 1.85
CA LEU A 209 -22.72 -15.87 0.84
C LEU A 209 -21.84 -14.62 0.90
N LEU A 210 -21.19 -14.25 -0.20
CA LEU A 210 -20.26 -13.12 -0.26
C LEU A 210 -21.00 -11.78 -0.33
N TYR A 211 -20.62 -10.81 0.51
CA TYR A 211 -21.20 -9.46 0.50
C TYR A 211 -20.57 -8.54 -0.56
N GLY A 212 -19.37 -8.85 -1.01
CA GLY A 212 -18.60 -8.07 -1.97
C GLY A 212 -17.52 -8.93 -2.61
N ASP A 213 -16.86 -8.40 -3.63
CA ASP A 213 -15.75 -9.09 -4.27
C ASP A 213 -14.59 -9.24 -3.27
N PRO A 214 -14.15 -10.48 -2.97
CA PRO A 214 -13.06 -10.70 -2.05
C PRO A 214 -11.75 -10.21 -2.65
N GLN A 215 -10.89 -9.67 -1.79
CA GLN A 215 -9.53 -9.35 -2.18
C GLN A 215 -8.75 -10.67 -2.35
N GLU A 216 -8.07 -10.81 -3.49
CA GLU A 216 -7.30 -11.99 -3.85
C GLU A 216 -5.82 -11.67 -4.06
N TRP A 217 -4.96 -12.52 -3.54
CA TRP A 217 -3.53 -12.61 -3.87
C TRP A 217 -3.22 -14.02 -4.34
N ARG A 218 -2.27 -14.16 -5.27
CA ARG A 218 -1.94 -15.45 -5.88
C ARG A 218 -0.42 -15.60 -5.97
N GLY A 219 0.08 -16.78 -5.60
CA GLY A 219 1.45 -17.21 -5.90
C GLY A 219 1.46 -18.03 -7.17
N GLY A 220 1.26 -17.37 -8.32
CA GLY A 220 1.01 -18.03 -9.59
C GLY A 220 -0.20 -18.97 -9.51
N ASP A 221 -0.02 -20.21 -9.95
CA ASP A 221 -1.03 -21.27 -9.90
C ASP A 221 -0.90 -22.19 -8.67
N ALA A 222 0.04 -21.89 -7.76
CA ALA A 222 0.33 -22.75 -6.61
C ALA A 222 -0.67 -22.53 -5.46
N TRP A 223 -1.08 -21.27 -5.22
CA TRP A 223 -2.01 -20.94 -4.16
C TRP A 223 -2.76 -19.64 -4.41
N VAL A 224 -3.90 -19.50 -3.73
CA VAL A 224 -4.76 -18.31 -3.78
C VAL A 224 -5.15 -17.93 -2.35
N LEU A 225 -4.76 -16.72 -1.91
CA LEU A 225 -5.20 -16.14 -0.64
C LEU A 225 -6.36 -15.19 -0.89
N ARG A 226 -7.45 -15.37 -0.15
CA ARG A 226 -8.68 -14.58 -0.21
C ARG A 226 -8.98 -13.97 1.15
N THR A 227 -9.46 -12.74 1.16
CA THR A 227 -10.08 -12.12 2.34
C THR A 227 -11.32 -11.36 1.93
N GLY A 228 -12.35 -11.38 2.77
CA GLY A 228 -13.61 -10.73 2.44
C GLY A 228 -14.67 -10.82 3.53
N ALA A 229 -15.75 -10.09 3.31
CA ALA A 229 -16.94 -10.16 4.15
C ALA A 229 -17.94 -11.16 3.56
N ALA A 230 -18.53 -11.98 4.41
CA ALA A 230 -19.52 -12.97 4.02
C ALA A 230 -20.62 -13.12 5.08
N MET A 231 -21.69 -13.81 4.70
CA MET A 231 -22.77 -14.25 5.55
C MET A 231 -22.66 -15.77 5.67
N VAL A 232 -22.38 -16.29 6.86
CA VAL A 232 -22.38 -17.74 7.10
C VAL A 232 -23.83 -18.23 7.12
N MET A 233 -24.15 -19.16 6.22
CA MET A 233 -25.46 -19.76 6.02
C MET A 233 -25.67 -20.91 7.02
N SER A 234 -25.63 -20.57 8.31
CA SER A 234 -26.04 -21.44 9.42
C SER A 234 -27.41 -21.02 9.94
N THR A 235 -27.97 -21.77 10.88
CA THR A 235 -29.18 -21.36 11.62
C THR A 235 -28.78 -21.03 13.06
N PRO A 236 -28.81 -19.75 13.51
CA PRO A 236 -29.08 -18.53 12.72
C PRO A 236 -27.92 -18.15 11.81
N THR A 237 -28.19 -17.31 10.80
CA THR A 237 -27.16 -16.78 9.89
C THR A 237 -26.29 -15.77 10.63
N ARG A 238 -24.99 -15.69 10.27
CA ARG A 238 -24.02 -14.89 11.03
C ARG A 238 -23.13 -14.06 10.11
N PRO A 239 -23.12 -12.72 10.23
CA PRO A 239 -22.19 -11.89 9.49
C PRO A 239 -20.76 -12.23 9.90
N ALA A 240 -19.90 -12.44 8.91
CA ALA A 240 -18.55 -12.90 9.14
C ALA A 240 -17.53 -12.19 8.25
N MET A 241 -16.30 -12.17 8.73
CA MET A 241 -15.10 -11.91 7.96
C MET A 241 -14.35 -13.22 7.79
N PHE A 242 -13.82 -13.47 6.60
CA PHE A 242 -13.02 -14.66 6.36
C PHE A 242 -11.65 -14.31 5.80
N ARG A 243 -10.70 -15.20 6.06
CA ARG A 243 -9.41 -15.29 5.37
C ARG A 243 -9.17 -16.74 5.01
N GLN A 244 -8.91 -17.02 3.75
CA GLN A 244 -8.80 -18.37 3.21
C GLN A 244 -7.60 -18.45 2.26
N VAL A 245 -6.66 -19.36 2.50
CA VAL A 245 -5.66 -19.76 1.51
C VAL A 245 -6.09 -21.11 0.91
N LEU A 246 -6.19 -21.16 -0.40
CA LEU A 246 -6.40 -22.37 -1.17
C LEU A 246 -5.05 -22.81 -1.72
N ILE A 247 -4.65 -24.04 -1.43
CA ILE A 247 -3.35 -24.61 -1.78
C ILE A 247 -3.58 -25.63 -2.89
N ARG A 248 -2.95 -25.41 -4.04
CA ARG A 248 -3.01 -26.30 -5.22
C ARG A 248 -1.81 -27.21 -5.30
N ARG A 249 -0.63 -26.65 -5.00
CA ARG A 249 0.65 -27.33 -5.00
C ARG A 249 1.46 -26.91 -3.78
N PRO A 250 2.38 -27.76 -3.30
CA PRO A 250 3.31 -27.38 -2.24
C PRO A 250 4.10 -26.14 -2.66
N ASP A 251 4.10 -25.12 -1.80
CA ASP A 251 4.77 -23.86 -2.01
C ASP A 251 5.12 -23.23 -0.65
N PRO A 252 6.35 -22.74 -0.43
CA PRO A 252 6.76 -22.18 0.86
C PRO A 252 5.91 -20.99 1.32
N GLU A 253 5.40 -20.16 0.40
CA GLU A 253 4.53 -19.04 0.76
C GLU A 253 3.13 -19.51 1.13
N ALA A 254 2.61 -20.54 0.44
CA ALA A 254 1.35 -21.20 0.81
C ALA A 254 1.42 -21.78 2.23
N GLU A 255 2.51 -22.47 2.56
CA GLU A 255 2.77 -23.03 3.90
C GLU A 255 2.85 -21.91 4.95
N ALA A 256 3.55 -20.82 4.66
CA ALA A 256 3.62 -19.66 5.55
C ALA A 256 2.23 -19.02 5.78
N HIS A 257 1.38 -18.94 4.75
CA HIS A 257 0.02 -18.46 4.87
C HIS A 257 -0.87 -19.40 5.69
N ALA A 258 -0.74 -20.72 5.49
CA ALA A 258 -1.45 -21.71 6.27
C ALA A 258 -1.05 -21.68 7.76
N ALA A 259 0.25 -21.57 8.04
CA ALA A 259 0.78 -21.44 9.41
C ALA A 259 0.33 -20.14 10.09
N ALA A 260 0.23 -19.04 9.33
CA ALA A 260 -0.34 -17.78 9.81
C ALA A 260 -1.82 -17.93 10.20
N ILE A 261 -2.61 -18.61 9.37
CA ILE A 261 -4.03 -18.89 9.65
C ILE A 261 -4.17 -19.81 10.87
N ASP A 262 -3.36 -20.85 10.98
CA ASP A 262 -3.35 -21.76 12.12
C ASP A 262 -3.05 -21.02 13.44
N THR A 263 -2.05 -20.15 13.43
CA THR A 263 -1.72 -19.30 14.58
C THR A 263 -2.85 -18.32 14.90
N GLN A 264 -3.52 -17.78 13.88
CA GLN A 264 -4.68 -16.90 14.07
C GLN A 264 -5.86 -17.66 14.69
N LEU A 265 -6.13 -18.91 14.28
CA LEU A 265 -7.17 -19.74 14.86
C LEU A 265 -6.92 -20.00 16.35
N ARG A 266 -5.68 -20.36 16.71
CA ARG A 266 -5.28 -20.55 18.11
C ARG A 266 -5.44 -19.27 18.93
N LEU A 267 -5.07 -18.11 18.39
CA LEU A 267 -5.26 -16.82 19.07
C LEU A 267 -6.74 -16.50 19.27
N LEU A 268 -7.57 -16.63 18.22
CA LEU A 268 -9.00 -16.35 18.30
C LEU A 268 -9.72 -17.30 19.27
N GLY A 269 -9.32 -18.57 19.33
CA GLY A 269 -9.81 -19.53 20.31
C GLY A 269 -9.47 -19.14 21.75
N ARG A 270 -8.24 -18.62 21.97
CA ARG A 270 -7.79 -18.16 23.30
C ARG A 270 -8.53 -16.90 23.78
N ILE A 271 -8.72 -15.91 22.91
CA ILE A 271 -9.37 -14.64 23.30
C ILE A 271 -10.90 -14.76 23.37
N GLY A 272 -11.50 -15.63 22.53
CA GLY A 272 -12.90 -16.03 22.62
C GLY A 272 -13.93 -14.90 22.45
N GLY A 273 -13.56 -13.77 21.83
CA GLY A 273 -14.46 -12.63 21.67
C GLY A 273 -14.67 -11.77 22.92
N ARG A 274 -13.93 -12.02 24.01
CA ARG A 274 -14.11 -11.33 25.29
C ARG A 274 -13.57 -9.91 25.22
N ASN A 275 -14.15 -9.01 26.01
CA ASN A 275 -13.65 -7.64 26.20
C ASN A 275 -13.47 -6.83 24.91
N GLY A 276 -14.28 -7.08 23.88
CA GLY A 276 -14.22 -6.38 22.60
C GLY A 276 -13.18 -6.92 21.61
N LEU A 277 -12.56 -8.04 21.92
CA LEU A 277 -11.67 -8.76 21.00
C LEU A 277 -12.48 -9.55 19.96
N PRO A 278 -11.88 -9.91 18.81
CA PRO A 278 -12.58 -10.66 17.78
C PRO A 278 -12.95 -12.08 18.25
N ARG A 279 -14.09 -12.58 17.75
CA ARG A 279 -14.61 -13.92 18.06
C ARG A 279 -14.48 -14.85 16.86
N LEU A 280 -13.96 -16.05 17.10
CA LEU A 280 -13.95 -17.14 16.11
C LEU A 280 -15.39 -17.60 15.81
N VAL A 281 -15.70 -17.83 14.53
CA VAL A 281 -16.92 -18.53 14.10
C VAL A 281 -16.59 -19.96 13.76
N ASP A 282 -15.63 -20.15 12.86
CA ASP A 282 -15.17 -21.46 12.40
C ASP A 282 -13.78 -21.33 11.77
N GLY A 283 -13.12 -22.45 11.50
CA GLY A 283 -11.88 -22.47 10.77
C GLY A 283 -11.28 -23.86 10.68
N ARG A 284 -10.43 -24.05 9.67
CA ARG A 284 -9.73 -25.31 9.44
C ARG A 284 -8.37 -25.06 8.83
N VAL A 285 -7.46 -26.00 9.05
CA VAL A 285 -6.16 -26.04 8.39
C VAL A 285 -6.01 -27.45 7.83
N GLY A 286 -5.76 -27.55 6.54
CA GLY A 286 -5.55 -28.80 5.83
C GLY A 286 -4.60 -28.60 4.65
N SER A 287 -4.31 -29.70 3.94
CA SER A 287 -3.33 -29.71 2.85
C SER A 287 -3.74 -28.91 1.61
N THR A 288 -5.04 -28.71 1.39
CA THR A 288 -5.60 -28.01 0.22
C THR A 288 -6.26 -26.68 0.57
N GLU A 289 -6.48 -26.41 1.85
CA GLU A 289 -7.09 -25.18 2.32
C GLU A 289 -6.71 -24.92 3.78
N ALA A 290 -6.35 -23.68 4.09
CA ALA A 290 -6.43 -23.16 5.45
C ALA A 290 -7.33 -21.94 5.46
N ALA A 291 -8.30 -21.89 6.39
CA ALA A 291 -9.28 -20.83 6.47
C ALA A 291 -9.66 -20.50 7.91
N VAL A 292 -9.93 -19.22 8.15
CA VAL A 292 -10.46 -18.70 9.40
C VAL A 292 -11.66 -17.82 9.10
N ILE A 293 -12.74 -18.03 9.85
CA ILE A 293 -13.97 -17.27 9.81
C ILE A 293 -14.17 -16.65 11.18
N SER A 294 -14.31 -15.33 11.23
CA SER A 294 -14.53 -14.56 12.46
C SER A 294 -15.80 -13.74 12.36
N VAL A 295 -16.38 -13.36 13.50
CA VAL A 295 -17.60 -12.55 13.51
C VAL A 295 -17.30 -11.20 12.88
N ARG A 296 -18.18 -10.76 11.97
CA ARG A 296 -18.25 -9.36 11.54
C ARG A 296 -19.19 -8.63 12.49
N PRO A 297 -18.68 -7.74 13.36
CA PRO A 297 -19.55 -7.09 14.33
C PRO A 297 -20.56 -6.18 13.65
N ALA A 298 -21.75 -6.06 14.23
CA ALA A 298 -22.73 -5.07 13.83
C ALA A 298 -22.35 -3.70 14.40
N GLY A 299 -22.70 -2.63 13.67
CA GLY A 299 -22.42 -1.24 14.05
C GLY A 299 -21.68 -0.48 12.97
N ARG A 300 -21.41 0.79 13.25
CA ARG A 300 -20.63 1.68 12.38
C ARG A 300 -19.15 1.59 12.70
N THR A 301 -18.28 1.81 11.71
CA THR A 301 -16.83 1.87 11.97
C THR A 301 -16.45 3.19 12.65
N TRP A 302 -15.29 3.23 13.30
CA TRP A 302 -14.71 4.48 13.80
C TRP A 302 -14.61 5.51 12.68
N ARG A 303 -14.22 5.09 11.46
CA ARG A 303 -14.15 5.99 10.30
C ARG A 303 -15.51 6.60 9.96
N GLU A 304 -16.56 5.79 9.95
CA GLU A 304 -17.91 6.25 9.61
C GLU A 304 -18.48 7.22 10.64
N VAL A 305 -18.04 7.13 11.91
CA VAL A 305 -18.55 7.97 13.01
C VAL A 305 -17.71 9.23 13.21
N PHE A 306 -16.38 9.10 13.22
CA PHE A 306 -15.45 10.19 13.56
C PHE A 306 -14.60 10.69 12.39
N GLY A 307 -14.53 9.92 11.30
CA GLY A 307 -13.66 10.22 10.17
C GLY A 307 -12.19 9.81 10.39
N PRO A 308 -11.26 10.44 9.67
CA PRO A 308 -11.48 11.48 8.68
C PRO A 308 -12.02 10.89 7.36
N VAL A 309 -12.99 11.60 6.78
CA VAL A 309 -13.58 11.29 5.47
C VAL A 309 -12.94 12.24 4.45
N ASN A 310 -12.06 11.70 3.58
CA ASN A 310 -11.37 12.41 2.51
C ASN A 310 -10.47 13.60 2.98
N PRO A 311 -9.13 13.56 2.76
CA PRO A 311 -8.21 14.64 3.12
C PRO A 311 -8.62 16.03 2.60
N ALA A 312 -9.31 16.10 1.45
CA ALA A 312 -9.77 17.35 0.86
C ALA A 312 -10.96 17.99 1.59
N ARG A 313 -11.63 17.26 2.49
CA ARG A 313 -12.79 17.73 3.27
C ARG A 313 -12.58 17.63 4.78
N ALA A 314 -11.41 17.20 5.22
CA ALA A 314 -11.13 16.99 6.63
C ALA A 314 -11.08 18.35 7.36
N ARG A 315 -12.02 18.53 8.29
CA ARG A 315 -12.05 19.64 9.25
C ARG A 315 -11.82 19.09 10.65
N PRO A 316 -11.23 19.86 11.58
CA PRO A 316 -11.21 19.49 12.98
C PRO A 316 -12.62 19.12 13.47
N LEU A 317 -12.71 18.11 14.32
CA LEU A 317 -13.99 17.71 14.91
C LEU A 317 -14.55 18.82 15.80
N ASP A 318 -15.87 18.97 15.79
CA ASP A 318 -16.56 19.79 16.78
C ASP A 318 -16.38 19.20 18.19
N ARG A 319 -16.59 20.02 19.22
CA ARG A 319 -16.35 19.64 20.62
C ARG A 319 -17.15 18.43 21.08
N VAL A 320 -18.40 18.28 20.61
CA VAL A 320 -19.28 17.17 21.01
C VAL A 320 -18.74 15.87 20.42
N THR A 321 -18.44 15.88 19.12
CA THR A 321 -17.88 14.71 18.43
C THR A 321 -16.48 14.36 18.95
N ALA A 322 -15.65 15.36 19.27
CA ALA A 322 -14.34 15.16 19.90
C ALA A 322 -14.45 14.54 21.30
N THR A 323 -15.44 14.94 22.11
CA THR A 323 -15.71 14.32 23.42
C THR A 323 -16.07 12.84 23.27
N ALA A 324 -16.94 12.52 22.31
CA ALA A 324 -17.34 11.14 22.00
C ALA A 324 -16.14 10.32 21.51
N LEU A 325 -15.30 10.89 20.64
CA LEU A 325 -14.06 10.27 20.15
C LEU A 325 -13.13 9.88 21.31
N LEU A 326 -12.83 10.81 22.23
CA LEU A 326 -11.92 10.54 23.35
C LEU A 326 -12.48 9.47 24.31
N THR A 327 -13.81 9.42 24.45
CA THR A 327 -14.50 8.38 25.23
C THR A 327 -14.36 7.00 24.57
N VAL A 328 -14.55 6.91 23.26
CA VAL A 328 -14.36 5.67 22.49
C VAL A 328 -12.88 5.27 22.50
N ALA A 329 -11.96 6.21 22.28
CA ALA A 329 -10.52 6.00 22.34
C ALA A 329 -10.06 5.38 23.66
N THR A 330 -10.58 5.88 24.78
CA THR A 330 -10.32 5.33 26.12
C THR A 330 -10.70 3.84 26.19
N ARG A 331 -11.85 3.47 25.63
CA ARG A 331 -12.33 2.08 25.64
C ARG A 331 -11.51 1.21 24.71
N THR A 332 -11.17 1.71 23.52
CA THR A 332 -10.30 1.03 22.54
C THR A 332 -8.91 0.76 23.11
N ALA A 333 -8.31 1.71 23.84
CA ALA A 333 -7.07 1.51 24.58
C ALA A 333 -7.17 0.32 25.56
N GLY A 334 -8.30 0.22 26.27
CA GLY A 334 -8.60 -0.91 27.13
C GLY A 334 -8.67 -2.25 26.36
N VAL A 335 -9.32 -2.29 25.19
CA VAL A 335 -9.39 -3.50 24.36
C VAL A 335 -8.01 -3.94 23.86
N LEU A 336 -7.19 -3.00 23.37
CA LEU A 336 -5.81 -3.30 22.95
C LEU A 336 -4.96 -3.82 24.11
N SER A 337 -5.11 -3.24 25.30
CA SER A 337 -4.38 -3.70 26.48
C SER A 337 -4.75 -5.14 26.86
N ARG A 338 -6.01 -5.55 26.66
CA ARG A 338 -6.42 -6.96 26.81
C ARG A 338 -5.80 -7.88 25.77
N LEU A 339 -5.56 -7.40 24.54
CA LEU A 339 -4.81 -8.16 23.55
C LEU A 339 -3.35 -8.30 23.99
N HIS A 340 -2.73 -7.23 24.49
CA HIS A 340 -1.34 -7.21 24.96
C HIS A 340 -1.10 -8.16 26.14
N GLU A 341 -2.08 -8.29 27.04
CA GLU A 341 -2.06 -9.28 28.14
C GLU A 341 -1.93 -10.73 27.65
N THR A 342 -2.27 -11.02 26.39
CA THR A 342 -2.07 -12.34 25.78
C THR A 342 -0.70 -12.53 25.15
N GLY A 343 0.18 -11.53 25.22
CA GLY A 343 1.50 -11.50 24.60
C GLY A 343 1.50 -11.05 23.14
N HIS A 344 0.37 -10.56 22.61
CA HIS A 344 0.23 -10.21 21.20
C HIS A 344 -0.11 -8.73 21.01
N SER A 345 0.35 -8.16 19.90
CA SER A 345 0.04 -6.80 19.46
C SER A 345 -0.76 -6.82 18.17
N HIS A 346 -1.66 -5.87 17.97
CA HIS A 346 -2.55 -5.78 16.81
C HIS A 346 -1.80 -5.43 15.52
N ARG A 347 -0.96 -4.39 15.53
CA ARG A 347 -0.03 -3.91 14.48
C ARG A 347 -0.64 -3.44 13.17
N ALA A 348 -1.93 -3.70 12.95
CA ALA A 348 -2.69 -3.27 11.78
C ALA A 348 -3.91 -2.41 12.14
N LEU A 349 -3.93 -1.75 13.31
CA LEU A 349 -5.11 -1.02 13.75
C LEU A 349 -5.40 0.15 12.80
N THR A 350 -6.65 0.27 12.36
CA THR A 350 -7.15 1.37 11.52
C THR A 350 -8.54 1.77 11.98
N PRO A 351 -9.06 2.93 11.53
CA PRO A 351 -10.45 3.32 11.78
C PRO A 351 -11.50 2.29 11.31
N ASP A 352 -11.25 1.58 10.21
CA ASP A 352 -12.15 0.52 9.72
C ASP A 352 -12.02 -0.78 10.53
N GLY A 353 -10.91 -0.94 11.24
CA GLY A 353 -10.63 -2.05 12.14
C GLY A 353 -11.31 -1.95 13.50
N VAL A 354 -12.04 -0.87 13.78
CA VAL A 354 -12.77 -0.64 15.04
C VAL A 354 -14.25 -0.42 14.74
N THR A 355 -15.11 -1.31 15.22
CA THR A 355 -16.57 -1.22 15.11
C THR A 355 -17.19 -0.71 16.41
N LEU A 356 -18.17 0.17 16.28
CA LEU A 356 -18.93 0.79 17.37
C LEU A 356 -20.36 0.24 17.31
N PRO A 357 -20.72 -0.72 18.19
CA PRO A 357 -22.04 -1.36 18.18
C PRO A 357 -23.18 -0.39 18.46
N GLY A 358 -22.93 0.56 19.36
CA GLY A 358 -23.88 1.58 19.76
C GLY A 358 -23.27 2.58 20.75
N PRO A 359 -23.96 3.69 21.03
CA PRO A 359 -23.54 4.62 22.08
C PRO A 359 -23.45 3.91 23.43
N GLY A 360 -22.35 4.08 24.14
CA GLY A 360 -22.18 3.45 25.45
C GLY A 360 -21.73 1.99 25.41
N ASP A 361 -21.75 1.32 24.26
CA ASP A 361 -21.20 -0.02 24.10
C ASP A 361 -19.66 -0.03 24.00
N ARG A 362 -19.09 -1.21 24.25
CA ARG A 362 -17.65 -1.43 24.10
C ARG A 362 -17.30 -1.49 22.60
N PRO A 363 -16.23 -0.79 22.16
CA PRO A 363 -15.71 -0.94 20.81
C PRO A 363 -15.23 -2.37 20.55
N LEU A 364 -15.41 -2.84 19.32
CA LEU A 364 -15.02 -4.17 18.88
C LEU A 364 -13.87 -4.04 17.87
N ILE A 365 -12.73 -4.67 18.13
CA ILE A 365 -11.59 -4.69 17.22
C ILE A 365 -11.65 -5.94 16.33
N ARG A 366 -11.23 -5.80 15.07
CA ARG A 366 -11.15 -6.86 14.04
C ARG A 366 -9.77 -6.87 13.37
N ASP A 367 -9.51 -7.87 12.52
CA ASP A 367 -8.29 -7.98 11.70
C ASP A 367 -6.97 -8.20 12.48
N VAL A 368 -7.02 -9.01 13.55
CA VAL A 368 -5.84 -9.47 14.32
C VAL A 368 -4.92 -10.45 13.56
N GLY A 369 -5.01 -10.53 12.24
CA GLY A 369 -4.20 -11.45 11.43
C GLY A 369 -2.69 -11.18 11.55
N LEU A 370 -2.28 -9.94 11.79
CA LEU A 370 -0.88 -9.65 12.10
C LEU A 370 -0.50 -10.08 13.51
N ALA A 371 -1.40 -10.08 14.49
CA ALA A 371 -1.07 -10.55 15.83
C ALA A 371 -0.54 -12.01 15.83
N ALA A 372 -0.88 -12.79 14.80
CA ALA A 372 -0.54 -14.19 14.64
C ALA A 372 0.72 -14.50 13.82
N VAL A 373 1.47 -13.49 13.35
CA VAL A 373 2.68 -13.71 12.53
C VAL A 373 3.89 -12.95 13.06
N PRO A 374 5.13 -13.36 12.73
CA PRO A 374 6.32 -12.57 13.03
C PRO A 374 6.27 -11.17 12.41
N ARG A 375 7.05 -10.24 12.98
CA ARG A 375 7.13 -8.88 12.45
C ARG A 375 7.92 -8.81 11.16
N ARG A 376 7.40 -8.07 10.18
CA ARG A 376 8.07 -7.82 8.90
C ARG A 376 8.08 -6.33 8.59
N PRO A 377 9.15 -5.79 7.98
CA PRO A 377 9.15 -4.43 7.47
C PRO A 377 8.02 -4.22 6.46
N GLY A 378 7.39 -3.05 6.50
CA GLY A 378 6.28 -2.68 5.62
C GLY A 378 4.95 -3.34 5.95
N GLU A 379 4.84 -4.08 7.06
CA GLU A 379 3.59 -4.74 7.43
C GLU A 379 2.45 -3.77 7.77
N GLY A 380 1.23 -4.30 7.71
CA GLY A 380 0.01 -3.57 8.04
C GLY A 380 -0.35 -2.48 7.04
N PRO A 381 -1.54 -1.88 7.17
CA PRO A 381 -1.95 -0.76 6.33
C PRO A 381 -0.98 0.41 6.47
N ALA A 382 -0.67 1.06 5.34
CA ALA A 382 0.20 2.23 5.29
C ALA A 382 -0.36 3.41 6.07
N GLU A 383 -1.69 3.52 6.14
CA GLU A 383 -2.37 4.50 6.99
C GLU A 383 -1.98 4.26 8.46
N TYR A 384 -1.43 5.30 9.10
CA TYR A 384 -0.93 5.28 10.48
C TYR A 384 0.18 4.27 10.77
N ARG A 385 0.90 3.76 9.75
CA ARG A 385 2.05 2.88 9.99
C ARG A 385 3.06 3.57 10.90
N ALA A 386 3.49 2.87 11.95
CA ALA A 386 4.47 3.40 12.88
C ALA A 386 5.88 3.34 12.26
N PRO A 387 6.79 4.29 12.55
CA PRO A 387 8.11 4.36 11.91
C PRO A 387 8.95 3.09 12.04
N GLU A 388 8.85 2.39 13.16
CA GLU A 388 9.56 1.12 13.39
C GLU A 388 9.04 -0.03 12.52
N GLN A 389 7.81 0.04 12.02
CA GLN A 389 7.28 -0.97 11.09
C GLN A 389 7.90 -0.84 9.69
N GLU A 390 8.63 0.23 9.38
CA GLU A 390 9.35 0.41 8.12
C GLU A 390 10.83 0.01 8.22
N ARG A 391 11.34 -0.22 9.44
CA ARG A 391 12.75 -0.48 9.71
C ARG A 391 12.98 -1.96 10.00
N LEU A 392 14.15 -2.46 9.59
CA LEU A 392 14.66 -3.76 10.02
C LEU A 392 15.17 -3.66 11.48
N GLY A 393 14.98 -4.71 12.30
CA GLY A 393 15.64 -4.84 13.60
C GLY A 393 14.75 -4.70 14.85
N PHE A 394 13.50 -4.24 14.75
CA PHE A 394 12.62 -4.03 15.91
C PHE A 394 11.65 -5.21 16.15
N HIS A 395 12.15 -6.29 16.76
CA HIS A 395 11.43 -7.60 16.79
C HIS A 395 10.82 -8.02 18.14
N GLY A 396 11.05 -7.32 19.26
CA GLY A 396 10.54 -7.73 20.59
C GLY A 396 9.06 -7.42 20.85
N PRO A 397 8.29 -8.24 21.61
CA PRO A 397 6.85 -8.03 21.89
C PRO A 397 6.50 -6.59 22.30
N GLU A 398 7.30 -6.02 23.20
CA GLU A 398 7.19 -4.64 23.70
C GLU A 398 7.13 -3.58 22.59
N VAL A 399 7.91 -3.74 21.52
CA VAL A 399 7.88 -2.83 20.37
C VAL A 399 6.49 -2.82 19.73
N GLY A 400 5.84 -3.97 19.61
CA GLY A 400 4.51 -4.08 19.00
C GLY A 400 3.41 -3.49 19.88
N PHE A 401 3.55 -3.56 21.20
CA PHE A 401 2.66 -2.85 22.10
C PHE A 401 2.76 -1.33 21.88
N ARG A 402 3.98 -0.83 21.74
CA ARG A 402 4.29 0.58 21.43
C ARG A 402 3.89 0.98 20.00
N THR A 403 3.86 0.03 19.05
CA THR A 403 3.27 0.22 17.72
C THR A 403 1.76 0.46 17.84
N ASP A 404 1.04 -0.32 18.63
CA ASP A 404 -0.40 -0.12 18.83
C ASP A 404 -0.72 1.21 19.52
N VAL A 405 0.12 1.64 20.48
CA VAL A 405 0.04 2.97 21.11
C VAL A 405 0.14 4.07 20.06
N TYR A 406 1.14 4.01 19.18
CA TYR A 406 1.31 4.98 18.10
C TYR A 406 0.11 5.00 17.16
N ARG A 407 -0.36 3.83 16.71
CA ARG A 407 -1.49 3.73 15.78
C ARG A 407 -2.76 4.32 16.36
N LEU A 408 -3.06 4.02 17.63
CA LEU A 408 -4.22 4.60 18.33
C LEU A 408 -4.09 6.12 18.47
N ALA A 409 -2.93 6.63 18.90
CA ALA A 409 -2.70 8.07 19.02
C ALA A 409 -2.79 8.78 17.67
N ALA A 410 -2.28 8.17 16.61
CA ALA A 410 -2.34 8.71 15.26
C ALA A 410 -3.78 8.79 14.72
N MET A 411 -4.60 7.79 15.00
CA MET A 411 -6.03 7.83 14.70
C MET A 411 -6.74 8.97 15.46
N ILE A 412 -6.48 9.10 16.77
CA ILE A 412 -7.08 10.15 17.61
C ILE A 412 -6.68 11.54 17.09
N TYR A 413 -5.38 11.77 16.90
CA TYR A 413 -4.85 13.03 16.40
C TYR A 413 -5.45 13.39 15.03
N HIS A 414 -5.51 12.43 14.11
CA HIS A 414 -6.04 12.67 12.77
C HIS A 414 -7.52 13.01 12.78
N CYS A 415 -8.32 12.34 13.62
CA CYS A 415 -9.73 12.69 13.79
C CYS A 415 -9.87 14.09 14.38
N LEU A 416 -9.14 14.41 15.45
CA LEU A 416 -9.23 15.71 16.13
C LEU A 416 -8.84 16.88 15.22
N THR A 417 -7.75 16.74 14.45
CA THR A 417 -7.16 17.84 13.69
C THR A 417 -7.60 17.88 12.21
N GLY A 418 -8.16 16.78 11.71
CA GLY A 418 -8.39 16.56 10.28
C GLY A 418 -7.10 16.35 9.47
N ARG A 419 -5.93 16.28 10.10
CA ARG A 419 -4.65 16.03 9.42
C ARG A 419 -3.89 14.85 10.05
N PRO A 420 -3.28 13.96 9.26
CA PRO A 420 -2.50 12.86 9.84
C PRO A 420 -1.28 13.42 10.57
N PRO A 421 -0.82 12.78 11.66
CA PRO A 421 0.38 13.22 12.35
C PRO A 421 1.61 13.09 11.45
N ALA A 422 2.48 14.10 11.48
CA ALA A 422 3.82 14.00 10.90
C ALA A 422 4.75 13.40 11.95
N PRO A 423 5.44 12.27 11.69
CA PRO A 423 6.32 11.63 12.66
C PRO A 423 7.37 12.61 13.20
N GLY A 424 7.37 12.83 14.52
CA GLY A 424 8.31 13.75 15.20
C GLY A 424 8.10 15.24 14.90
N ARG A 425 7.05 15.63 14.18
CA ARG A 425 6.76 17.02 13.77
C ARG A 425 5.26 17.35 13.83
N SER A 426 4.50 16.63 14.67
CA SER A 426 3.07 16.88 14.81
C SER A 426 2.85 18.23 15.49
N MET A 427 1.93 19.03 14.96
CA MET A 427 1.61 20.33 15.53
C MET A 427 0.72 20.14 16.77
N PRO A 428 0.79 21.03 17.77
CA PRO A 428 -0.11 20.96 18.92
C PRO A 428 -1.59 21.04 18.52
N LEU A 429 -2.48 20.34 19.22
CA LEU A 429 -3.93 20.36 19.04
C LEU A 429 -4.49 21.79 19.13
N ARG A 430 -3.95 22.62 20.01
CA ARG A 430 -4.29 24.05 20.13
C ARG A 430 -4.07 24.84 18.83
N ALA A 431 -3.12 24.45 17.98
CA ALA A 431 -2.89 25.09 16.68
C ALA A 431 -4.05 24.87 15.70
N PHE A 432 -4.94 23.91 15.99
CA PHE A 432 -6.15 23.62 15.24
C PHE A 432 -7.42 24.19 15.89
N GLY A 433 -7.28 25.06 16.91
CA GLY A 433 -8.41 25.67 17.61
C GLY A 433 -9.11 24.75 18.62
N LEU A 434 -8.49 23.62 18.98
CA LEU A 434 -8.99 22.74 20.03
C LEU A 434 -8.44 23.18 21.38
N ASP A 435 -9.34 23.65 22.25
CA ASP A 435 -9.07 23.90 23.66
C ASP A 435 -9.11 22.58 24.43
N VAL A 436 -7.93 22.08 24.81
CA VAL A 436 -7.72 20.81 25.50
C VAL A 436 -6.68 20.99 26.61
N PRO A 437 -6.72 20.18 27.70
CA PRO A 437 -5.72 20.26 28.75
C PRO A 437 -4.34 19.80 28.25
N ASP A 438 -3.27 20.38 28.78
CA ASP A 438 -1.88 20.02 28.45
C ASP A 438 -1.61 18.52 28.68
N GLU A 439 -2.26 17.91 29.67
CA GLU A 439 -2.15 16.46 29.92
C GLU A 439 -2.55 15.61 28.69
N LEU A 440 -3.56 16.02 27.92
CA LEU A 440 -3.96 15.33 26.69
C LEU A 440 -2.95 15.57 25.56
N GLU A 441 -2.50 16.82 25.42
CA GLU A 441 -1.50 17.24 24.43
C GLU A 441 -0.20 16.42 24.61
N ASP A 442 0.34 16.42 25.83
CA ASP A 442 1.59 15.75 26.18
C ASP A 442 1.49 14.23 26.00
N ALA A 443 0.37 13.62 26.42
CA ALA A 443 0.17 12.18 26.28
C ALA A 443 0.10 11.74 24.80
N LEU A 444 -0.59 12.50 23.95
CA LEU A 444 -0.65 12.22 22.52
C LEU A 444 0.71 12.46 21.84
N GLN A 445 1.43 13.52 22.22
CA GLN A 445 2.76 13.79 21.68
C GLN A 445 3.75 12.68 22.06
N ALA A 446 3.75 12.23 23.32
CA ALA A 446 4.58 11.11 23.76
C ALA A 446 4.23 9.80 23.03
N ALA A 447 2.94 9.54 22.78
CA ALA A 447 2.49 8.36 22.03
C ALA A 447 2.87 8.40 20.54
N LEU A 448 3.04 9.60 19.98
CA LEU A 448 3.42 9.84 18.58
C LEU A 448 4.94 9.94 18.38
N ASP A 449 5.76 9.68 19.40
CA ASP A 449 7.21 9.74 19.28
C ASP A 449 7.72 8.73 18.23
N PRO A 450 8.61 9.11 17.30
CA PRO A 450 9.18 8.19 16.32
C PRO A 450 9.95 7.01 16.91
N ASP A 451 10.47 7.16 18.13
CA ASP A 451 11.13 6.11 18.89
C ASP A 451 10.11 5.36 19.76
N PRO A 452 9.83 4.07 19.50
CA PRO A 452 8.90 3.30 20.31
C PRO A 452 9.28 3.29 21.80
N ALA A 453 10.56 3.35 22.16
CA ALA A 453 11.01 3.31 23.56
C ALA A 453 10.56 4.52 24.38
N ARG A 454 10.35 5.68 23.73
CA ARG A 454 9.90 6.92 24.38
C ARG A 454 8.39 7.01 24.55
N ARG A 455 7.64 6.11 23.91
CA ARG A 455 6.18 6.03 24.03
C ARG A 455 5.77 5.42 25.38
N PRO A 456 4.52 5.61 25.82
CA PRO A 456 3.92 4.75 26.83
C PRO A 456 4.06 3.27 26.45
N SER A 457 4.35 2.41 27.43
CA SER A 457 4.57 0.97 27.19
C SER A 457 3.28 0.23 26.80
N ARG A 458 2.12 0.77 27.19
CA ARG A 458 0.81 0.17 26.97
C ARG A 458 -0.24 1.23 26.58
N PRO A 459 -1.28 0.87 25.81
CA PRO A 459 -2.33 1.81 25.40
C PRO A 459 -3.15 2.38 26.56
N ASP A 460 -3.43 1.61 27.60
CA ASP A 460 -4.25 2.04 28.73
C ASP A 460 -3.62 3.18 29.55
N LEU A 461 -2.31 3.37 29.45
CA LEU A 461 -1.62 4.53 30.06
C LEU A 461 -2.07 5.88 29.47
N LEU A 462 -2.70 5.89 28.29
CA LEU A 462 -3.33 7.09 27.73
C LEU A 462 -4.68 7.42 28.39
N THR A 463 -5.29 6.47 29.11
CA THR A 463 -6.65 6.59 29.64
C THR A 463 -6.88 7.82 30.53
N PRO A 464 -6.00 8.18 31.49
CA PRO A 464 -6.19 9.35 32.33
C PRO A 464 -6.30 10.64 31.51
N ALA A 465 -5.36 10.86 30.59
CA ALA A 465 -5.30 12.02 29.71
C ALA A 465 -6.50 12.09 28.75
N LEU A 466 -6.90 10.96 28.14
CA LEU A 466 -8.09 10.89 27.28
C LEU A 466 -9.37 11.24 28.03
N ARG A 467 -9.51 10.78 29.29
CA ARG A 467 -10.64 11.12 30.16
C ARG A 467 -10.61 12.58 30.59
N ALA A 468 -9.43 13.14 30.89
CA ALA A 468 -9.25 14.54 31.21
C ALA A 468 -9.71 15.43 30.05
N GLY A 469 -9.24 15.15 28.83
CA GLY A 469 -9.66 15.84 27.62
C GLY A 469 -11.17 15.74 27.35
N ALA A 470 -11.76 14.55 27.48
CA ALA A 470 -13.20 14.38 27.31
C ALA A 470 -14.01 15.21 28.32
N ARG A 471 -13.59 15.23 29.59
CA ARG A 471 -14.24 16.05 30.63
C ARG A 471 -14.09 17.55 30.39
N HIS A 472 -12.93 17.99 29.90
CA HIS A 472 -12.67 19.39 29.58
C HIS A 472 -13.60 19.87 28.47
N LEU A 473 -13.63 19.15 27.35
CA LEU A 473 -14.48 19.48 26.20
C LEU A 473 -15.98 19.46 26.55
N ALA A 474 -16.40 18.56 27.45
CA ALA A 474 -17.79 18.48 27.91
C ALA A 474 -18.21 19.64 28.83
N ARG A 475 -17.28 20.23 29.59
CA ARG A 475 -17.59 21.34 30.52
C ARG A 475 -17.78 22.67 29.79
N SER A 476 -17.06 22.88 28.69
CA SER A 476 -17.12 24.10 27.87
C SER A 476 -18.38 24.20 26.99
N VAL A 477 -19.44 23.46 27.33
CA VAL A 477 -20.77 23.43 26.67
C VAL A 477 -21.80 24.24 27.47
N ARG A 478 -21.47 24.68 28.69
CA ARG A 478 -22.35 25.49 29.54
C ARG A 478 -22.16 26.98 29.36
#